data_AF-A0A2E8IUJ0-F1
#
_entry.id   AF-A0A2E8IUJ0-F1
#
_cell.length_a   1.000
_cell.length_b   1.000
_cell.length_c   1.000
_cell.angle_alpha   90.00
_cell.angle_beta   90.00
_cell.angle_gamma   90.00
#
_symmetry.space_group_name_H-M   'P 1'
#
loop_
_entity.id
_entity.type
_entity.pdbx_description
1 polymer ?
#
loop_
_entity_poly.entity_id
_entity_poly.type
_entity_poly.pdbx_seq_one_letter_code
_entity_poly.pdbx_strand_id
1 'polypeptide(L)'
;MNKPIFNYNNRRASCHFCDRKKNPHPKFDEPIVTTKLKVENRIYEICINCWDELDTLAKSKGKAFSEIIKEKENIRRMLIKSDLFTV
;
A
#
# COMPACT_ATOMS: atom_id res chain seq x y z
N MET A 1 -10.35 -13.50 -1.52
CA MET A 1 -9.80 -12.71 -0.39
C MET A 1 -10.97 -12.07 0.33
N ASN A 2 -10.99 -12.04 1.66
CA ASN A 2 -12.00 -11.26 2.39
C ASN A 2 -11.82 -9.77 2.07
N LYS A 3 -12.93 -9.02 2.05
CA LYS A 3 -12.86 -7.56 1.84
C LYS A 3 -11.94 -6.93 2.90
N PRO A 4 -11.04 -6.01 2.51
CA PRO A 4 -10.17 -5.33 3.47
C PRO A 4 -11.02 -4.51 4.45
N ILE A 5 -10.61 -4.47 5.71
CA ILE A 5 -11.15 -3.54 6.70
C ILE A 5 -10.29 -2.28 6.65
N PHE A 6 -10.89 -1.15 6.30
CA PHE A 6 -10.23 0.14 6.25
C PHE A 6 -10.40 0.88 7.58
N ASN A 7 -9.28 1.41 8.07
CA ASN A 7 -9.20 2.22 9.26
C ASN A 7 -9.17 3.70 8.88
N TYR A 8 -10.10 4.44 9.45
CA TYR A 8 -10.24 5.89 9.29
C TYR A 8 -9.64 6.62 10.50
N ASN A 9 -9.33 7.90 10.34
CA ASN A 9 -8.92 8.80 11.43
C ASN A 9 -7.66 8.36 12.22
N ASN A 10 -6.86 7.44 11.68
CA ASN A 10 -5.61 7.04 12.30
C ASN A 10 -4.50 8.07 12.01
N ARG A 11 -4.19 8.93 13.00
CA ARG A 11 -3.13 9.96 12.87
C ARG A 11 -1.72 9.41 12.61
N ARG A 12 -1.50 8.12 12.84
CA ARG A 12 -0.22 7.42 12.58
C ARG A 12 -0.24 6.64 11.26
N ALA A 13 -1.30 6.78 10.46
CA ALA A 13 -1.43 6.08 9.19
C ALA A 13 -0.28 6.46 8.26
N SER A 14 0.35 5.45 7.67
CA SER A 14 1.39 5.60 6.66
C SER A 14 1.29 4.47 5.65
N CYS A 15 1.28 4.79 4.37
CA CYS A 15 1.27 3.77 3.33
C CYS A 15 2.68 3.23 3.11
N HIS A 16 2.87 1.93 3.19
CA HIS A 16 4.14 1.26 2.92
C HIS A 16 4.65 1.47 1.48
N PHE A 17 3.75 1.62 0.52
CA PHE A 17 4.11 1.66 -0.90
C PHE A 17 4.30 3.06 -1.49
N CYS A 18 3.56 4.07 -0.99
CA CYS A 18 3.67 5.43 -1.51
C CYS A 18 4.07 6.46 -0.46
N ASP A 19 4.39 6.01 0.76
CA ASP A 19 4.87 6.81 1.90
C ASP A 19 3.97 7.99 2.33
N ARG A 20 2.76 8.11 1.73
CA ARG A 20 1.77 9.13 2.09
C ARG A 20 1.28 8.90 3.52
N LYS A 21 1.09 10.01 4.25
CA LYS A 21 0.54 10.06 5.62
C LYS A 21 -0.72 10.90 5.74
N LYS A 22 -0.91 11.85 4.82
CA LYS A 22 -2.04 12.80 4.79
C LYS A 22 -2.87 12.63 3.53
N ASN A 23 -4.16 12.94 3.63
CA ASN A 23 -5.03 13.02 2.46
C ASN A 23 -4.40 13.98 1.43
N PRO A 24 -4.22 13.56 0.16
CA PRO A 24 -3.60 14.39 -0.86
C PRO A 24 -4.48 15.59 -1.29
N HIS A 25 -5.75 15.61 -0.92
CA HIS A 25 -6.67 16.66 -1.33
C HIS A 25 -6.43 17.95 -0.52
N PRO A 26 -6.23 19.11 -1.16
CA PRO A 26 -5.75 20.34 -0.50
C PRO A 26 -6.72 20.95 0.52
N LYS A 27 -7.99 20.55 0.48
CA LYS A 27 -9.02 21.03 1.43
C LYS A 27 -9.24 20.12 2.65
N PHE A 28 -8.56 18.98 2.74
CA PHE A 28 -8.75 18.02 3.83
C PHE A 28 -7.40 17.74 4.52
N ASP A 29 -7.30 18.00 5.83
CA ASP A 29 -6.10 17.70 6.64
C ASP A 29 -6.23 16.37 7.41
N GLU A 30 -7.15 15.50 6.98
CA GLU A 30 -7.33 14.19 7.60
C GLU A 30 -6.18 13.23 7.22
N PRO A 31 -5.87 12.25 8.08
CA PRO A 31 -4.92 11.19 7.72
C PRO A 31 -5.47 10.34 6.57
N ILE A 32 -4.57 9.69 5.83
CA ILE A 32 -4.98 8.71 4.82
C ILE A 32 -5.76 7.54 5.44
N VAL A 33 -6.73 7.03 4.69
CA VAL A 33 -7.43 5.79 5.02
C VAL A 33 -6.54 4.60 4.66
N THR A 34 -6.28 3.72 5.63
CA THR A 34 -5.39 2.55 5.44
C THR A 34 -6.03 1.24 5.82
N THR A 35 -5.52 0.14 5.26
CA THR A 35 -5.82 -1.22 5.72
C THR A 35 -4.52 -1.94 6.08
N LYS A 36 -4.58 -2.91 6.99
CA LYS A 36 -3.44 -3.76 7.34
C LYS A 36 -3.65 -5.15 6.73
N LEU A 37 -2.67 -5.59 5.96
CA LEU A 37 -2.70 -6.87 5.26
C LEU A 37 -1.52 -7.72 5.70
N LYS A 38 -1.80 -8.96 6.11
CA LYS A 38 -0.76 -9.94 6.39
C LYS A 38 -0.47 -10.73 5.12
N VAL A 39 0.75 -10.62 4.61
CA VAL A 39 1.23 -11.45 3.50
C VAL A 39 2.46 -12.19 4.00
N GLU A 40 2.36 -13.52 4.06
CA GLU A 40 3.35 -14.40 4.70
C GLU A 40 3.63 -13.96 6.15
N ASN A 41 4.88 -13.60 6.44
CA ASN A 41 5.36 -13.23 7.76
C ASN A 41 5.47 -11.70 7.94
N ARG A 42 4.90 -10.91 7.03
CA ARG A 42 4.95 -9.44 7.08
C ARG A 42 3.54 -8.84 7.11
N ILE A 43 3.42 -7.72 7.82
CA ILE A 43 2.21 -6.89 7.84
C ILE A 43 2.52 -5.62 7.05
N TYR A 44 1.68 -5.33 6.07
CA TYR A 44 1.76 -4.12 5.26
C TYR A 44 0.59 -3.20 5.62
N GLU A 45 0.89 -1.96 5.97
CA GLU A 45 -0.12 -0.90 6.04
C GLU A 45 -0.20 -0.21 4.67
N ILE A 46 -1.36 -0.22 4.04
CA ILE A 46 -1.55 0.23 2.65
C ILE A 46 -2.73 1.20 2.60
N CYS A 47 -2.57 2.34 1.92
CA CYS A 47 -3.67 3.28 1.71
C CYS A 47 -4.72 2.75 0.72
N ILE A 48 -5.94 3.28 0.79
CA ILE A 48 -7.04 2.88 -0.10
C ILE A 48 -6.68 2.95 -1.59
N ASN A 49 -5.96 3.99 -2.02
CA ASN A 49 -5.56 4.14 -3.43
C ASN A 49 -4.56 3.05 -3.86
N CYS A 50 -3.52 2.79 -3.06
CA CYS A 50 -2.57 1.73 -3.39
C CYS A 50 -3.21 0.34 -3.31
N TRP A 51 -4.19 0.15 -2.42
CA TRP A 51 -4.94 -1.10 -2.35
C TRP A 51 -5.75 -1.31 -3.65
N ASP A 52 -6.45 -0.29 -4.12
CA ASP A 52 -7.26 -0.36 -5.35
C ASP A 52 -6.41 -0.60 -6.61
N GLU A 53 -5.26 0.09 -6.71
CA GLU A 53 -4.27 -0.16 -7.77
C GLU A 53 -3.79 -1.62 -7.78
N LEU A 54 -3.47 -2.16 -6.59
CA LEU A 54 -2.98 -3.54 -6.45
C LEU A 54 -4.09 -4.56 -6.78
N ASP A 55 -5.32 -4.29 -6.37
CA ASP A 55 -6.47 -5.18 -6.60
C ASP A 55 -6.85 -5.20 -8.09
N THR A 56 -6.87 -4.03 -8.72
CA THR A 56 -7.06 -3.88 -10.17
C THR A 56 -5.96 -4.63 -10.95
N LEU A 57 -4.71 -4.51 -10.52
CA LEU A 57 -3.58 -5.21 -11.14
C LEU A 57 -3.65 -6.73 -10.95
N ALA A 58 -4.08 -7.20 -9.78
CA ALA A 58 -4.25 -8.62 -9.51
C ALA A 58 -5.33 -9.23 -10.40
N LYS A 59 -6.49 -8.55 -10.50
CA LYS A 59 -7.60 -8.94 -11.36
C LYS A 59 -7.22 -8.95 -12.84
N SER A 60 -6.55 -7.90 -13.32
CA SER A 60 -6.17 -7.81 -14.74
C SER A 60 -5.13 -8.85 -15.14
N LYS A 61 -4.24 -9.26 -14.23
CA LYS A 61 -3.24 -10.32 -14.47
C LYS A 61 -3.73 -11.72 -14.15
N GLY A 62 -4.92 -11.89 -13.57
CA GLY A 62 -5.40 -13.18 -13.08
C GLY A 62 -4.53 -13.78 -11.97
N LYS A 63 -3.81 -12.95 -11.22
CA LYS A 63 -2.88 -13.38 -10.16
C LYS A 63 -3.49 -13.22 -8.77
N ALA A 64 -2.97 -13.99 -7.81
CA ALA A 64 -3.32 -13.76 -6.41
C ALA A 64 -2.81 -12.38 -5.95
N PHE A 65 -3.63 -11.66 -5.17
CA PHE A 65 -3.27 -10.35 -4.63
C PHE A 65 -1.96 -10.37 -3.82
N SER A 66 -1.70 -11.45 -3.10
CA SER A 66 -0.45 -11.67 -2.37
C SER A 66 0.78 -11.75 -3.27
N GLU A 67 0.65 -12.28 -4.49
CA GLU A 67 1.74 -12.30 -5.48
C GLU A 67 2.05 -10.89 -5.98
N ILE A 68 1.02 -10.09 -6.28
CA ILE A 68 1.21 -8.70 -6.70
C ILE A 68 1.89 -7.86 -5.61
N ILE A 69 1.52 -8.06 -4.33
CA ILE A 69 2.21 -7.41 -3.20
C ILE A 69 3.69 -7.78 -3.18
N LYS A 70 4.02 -9.07 -3.35
CA LYS A 70 5.42 -9.54 -3.37
C LYS A 70 6.19 -8.93 -4.54
N GLU A 71 5.61 -8.90 -5.74
CA GLU A 71 6.22 -8.26 -6.91
C GLU A 71 6.54 -6.78 -6.62
N LYS A 72 5.55 -6.01 -6.13
CA LYS A 72 5.73 -4.58 -5.83
C LYS A 72 6.77 -4.34 -4.73
N GLU A 73 6.77 -5.16 -3.68
CA GLU A 73 7.75 -5.11 -2.59
C GLU A 73 9.17 -5.45 -3.07
N ASN A 74 9.32 -6.46 -3.93
CA ASN A 74 10.62 -6.82 -4.50
C ASN A 74 11.19 -5.68 -5.35
N ILE A 75 10.37 -5.07 -6.21
CA ILE A 75 10.76 -3.90 -7.00
C ILE A 75 11.17 -2.74 -6.07
N ARG A 76 10.38 -2.43 -5.04
CA ARG A 76 10.71 -1.38 -4.07
C ARG A 76 12.08 -1.61 -3.42
N ARG A 77 12.38 -2.86 -3.00
CA ARG A 77 13.69 -3.20 -2.42
C ARG A 77 14.83 -3.06 -3.41
N MET A 78 14.63 -3.46 -4.67
CA MET A 78 15.64 -3.29 -5.72
C MET A 78 15.94 -1.81 -5.94
N LEU A 79 14.89 -0.97 -6.03
CA LEU A 79 15.01 0.47 -6.23
C LEU A 79 15.72 1.20 -5.07
N ILE A 80 15.42 0.80 -3.83
CA ILE A 80 16.11 1.30 -2.64
C ILE A 80 17.58 0.88 -2.65
N LYS A 81 17.88 -0.37 -3.01
CA LYS A 81 19.25 -0.88 -3.04
C LYS A 81 20.11 -0.22 -4.14
N SER A 82 19.48 0.25 -5.21
CA SER A 82 20.17 0.90 -6.33
C SER A 82 20.40 2.40 -6.15
N ASP A 83 20.16 2.96 -4.96
CA ASP A 83 20.21 4.41 -4.65
C ASP A 83 19.37 5.29 -5.61
N LEU A 84 18.42 4.69 -6.33
CA LEU A 84 17.50 5.41 -7.23
C LEU A 84 16.41 6.15 -6.44
N PHE A 85 16.29 5.84 -5.15
CA PHE A 85 15.44 6.54 -4.19
C PHE A 85 16.19 6.58 -2.85
N THR A 86 17.10 7.54 -2.68
CA THR A 86 17.55 7.95 -1.35
C THR A 86 16.37 8.64 -0.66
N VAL A 87 15.81 7.98 0.37
CA VAL A 87 14.81 8.55 1.29
C VAL A 87 15.49 9.49 2.26
#